data_AF-A0A7X4EU50-F1
#
_entry.id   AF-A0A7X4EU50-F1
#
_cell.length_a   1.000
_cell.length_b   1.000
_cell.length_c   1.000
_cell.angle_alpha   90.00
_cell.angle_beta   90.00
_cell.angle_gamma   90.00
#
_symmetry.space_group_name_H-M   'P 1'
#
loop_
_entity.id
_entity.type
_entity.pdbx_description
1 polymer ?
#
loop_
_entity_poly.entity_id
_entity_poly.type
_entity_poly.pdbx_seq_one_letter_code
_entity_poly.pdbx_strand_id
1 'polypeptide(L)'
;MRVIKTAFFVAAALLWSLAQAQVGNNDSILNPNLAAEDELAGVAHLDAALAGSIVDARPLASSLELDALLSGSLGEEQRADVYAQLFLPLNLNTASGEEIMLIPGMNNRMTHEFEEYRPYTSLEQFRQEIGKYVDEDEVARLEQYVFVPLNLNSATRDVFATVPGASNRMVREFLEYQPYSDMDHFRREIGKYVDEDEVGRFERYMTLD
;
A
#
# COMPACT_ATOMS: atom_id res chain seq x y z
N MET A 1 -50.78 43.90 8.06
CA MET A 1 -50.02 42.83 8.75
C MET A 1 -49.87 41.66 7.79
N ARG A 2 -48.78 41.61 7.01
CA ARG A 2 -48.52 40.52 6.04
C ARG A 2 -47.48 39.59 6.67
N VAL A 3 -47.89 38.35 6.93
CA VAL A 3 -47.03 37.30 7.49
C VAL A 3 -46.19 36.75 6.35
N ILE A 4 -44.88 37.02 6.37
CA ILE A 4 -43.89 36.43 5.47
C ILE A 4 -43.60 35.03 6.02
N LYS A 5 -43.96 33.98 5.27
CA LYS A 5 -43.57 32.61 5.58
C LYS A 5 -42.17 32.36 5.02
N THR A 6 -41.19 32.35 5.90
CA THR A 6 -39.80 31.96 5.60
C THR A 6 -39.77 30.45 5.31
N ALA A 7 -39.45 30.07 4.08
CA ALA A 7 -39.16 28.68 3.74
C ALA A 7 -37.73 28.35 4.20
N PHE A 8 -37.60 27.48 5.19
CA PHE A 8 -36.34 26.86 5.56
C PHE A 8 -35.96 25.84 4.47
N PHE A 9 -34.95 26.15 3.67
CA PHE A 9 -34.23 25.13 2.91
C PHE A 9 -33.27 24.44 3.86
N VAL A 10 -33.60 23.21 4.26
CA VAL A 10 -32.63 22.30 4.86
C VAL A 10 -31.78 21.77 3.71
N ALA A 11 -30.58 22.33 3.56
CA ALA A 11 -29.55 21.75 2.70
C ALA A 11 -29.11 20.43 3.36
N ALA A 12 -29.59 19.30 2.83
CA ALA A 12 -29.02 18.00 3.14
C ALA A 12 -27.61 17.95 2.54
N ALA A 13 -26.59 18.14 3.39
CA ALA A 13 -25.21 17.86 3.01
C ALA A 13 -25.09 16.35 2.80
N LEU A 14 -25.07 15.91 1.54
CA LEU A 14 -24.62 14.58 1.17
C LEU A 14 -23.12 14.53 1.44
N LEU A 15 -22.73 14.05 2.62
CA LEU A 15 -21.37 13.60 2.88
C LEU A 15 -21.14 12.36 2.01
N TRP A 16 -20.58 12.55 0.83
CA TRP A 16 -19.94 11.47 0.12
C TRP A 16 -18.72 11.06 0.95
N SER A 17 -18.81 9.96 1.69
CA SER A 17 -17.61 9.24 2.07
C SER A 17 -17.04 8.65 0.79
N LEU A 18 -16.19 9.41 0.10
CA LEU A 18 -15.29 8.79 -0.87
C LEU A 18 -14.51 7.76 -0.07
N ALA A 19 -14.71 6.48 -0.36
CA ALA A 19 -13.86 5.44 0.20
C ALA A 19 -12.42 5.84 -0.17
N GLN A 20 -11.65 6.25 0.83
CA GLN A 20 -10.27 6.64 0.61
C GLN A 20 -9.49 5.37 0.37
N ALA A 21 -9.01 5.17 -0.86
CA ALA A 21 -8.04 4.11 -1.13
C ALA A 21 -6.86 4.32 -0.17
N GLN A 22 -6.53 3.28 0.60
CA GLN A 22 -5.43 3.31 1.55
C GLN A 22 -4.20 2.58 1.00
N VAL A 23 -4.36 1.72 0.01
CA VAL A 23 -3.26 1.20 -0.81
C VAL A 23 -3.26 1.89 -2.16
N GLY A 24 -2.07 2.31 -2.62
CA GLY A 24 -1.90 2.96 -3.90
C GLY A 24 -2.39 2.12 -5.07
N ASN A 25 -2.75 2.78 -6.17
CA ASN A 25 -3.22 2.10 -7.37
C ASN A 25 -2.06 1.47 -8.14
N ASN A 26 -1.54 0.35 -7.64
CA ASN A 26 -0.34 -0.34 -8.13
C ASN A 26 -0.60 -1.13 -9.43
N ASP A 27 -1.40 -0.59 -10.34
CA ASP A 27 -1.85 -1.28 -11.55
C ASP A 27 -0.70 -1.57 -12.52
N SER A 28 0.38 -0.79 -12.45
CA SER A 28 1.54 -0.92 -13.36
C SER A 28 2.81 -1.46 -12.71
N ILE A 29 2.79 -1.70 -11.39
CA ILE A 29 3.94 -2.19 -10.63
C ILE A 29 3.57 -3.53 -10.00
N LEU A 30 4.29 -4.57 -10.42
CA LEU A 30 4.14 -5.90 -9.87
C LEU A 30 4.51 -5.91 -8.38
N ASN A 31 3.75 -6.69 -7.60
CA ASN A 31 4.07 -6.94 -6.21
C ASN A 31 4.92 -8.22 -6.10
N PRO A 32 6.13 -8.17 -5.52
CA PRO A 32 7.05 -9.31 -5.50
C PRO A 32 6.55 -10.48 -4.66
N ASN A 33 5.57 -10.28 -3.78
CA ASN A 33 4.91 -11.35 -3.01
C ASN A 33 3.71 -11.99 -3.74
N LEU A 34 3.28 -11.44 -4.88
CA LEU A 34 2.08 -11.88 -5.60
C LEU A 34 2.32 -12.24 -7.06
N ALA A 35 3.28 -11.60 -7.73
CA ALA A 35 3.55 -11.81 -9.15
C ALA A 35 3.86 -13.28 -9.44
N ALA A 36 3.34 -13.80 -10.54
CA ALA A 36 3.72 -15.13 -11.00
C ALA A 36 5.18 -15.14 -11.49
N GLU A 37 5.82 -16.31 -11.50
CA GLU A 37 7.22 -16.44 -11.87
C GLU A 37 7.49 -16.00 -13.33
N ASP A 38 6.53 -16.23 -14.23
CA ASP A 38 6.59 -15.76 -15.62
C ASP A 38 6.42 -14.25 -15.75
N GLU A 39 5.61 -13.62 -14.90
CA GLU A 39 5.53 -12.16 -14.80
C GLU A 39 6.86 -11.57 -14.31
N LEU A 40 7.49 -12.20 -13.30
CA LEU A 40 8.81 -11.80 -12.80
C LEU A 40 9.88 -11.92 -13.88
N ALA A 41 9.88 -13.00 -14.67
CA ALA A 41 10.81 -13.18 -15.78
C ALA A 41 10.60 -12.16 -16.92
N GLY A 42 9.48 -11.44 -16.93
CA GLY A 42 9.21 -10.33 -17.85
C GLY A 42 9.79 -8.99 -17.39
N VAL A 43 10.23 -8.86 -16.13
CA VAL A 43 10.81 -7.63 -15.59
C VAL A 43 12.24 -7.45 -16.11
N ALA A 44 12.60 -6.22 -16.48
CA ALA A 44 13.93 -5.89 -16.95
C ALA A 44 15.02 -6.35 -15.96
N HIS A 45 16.10 -6.95 -16.49
CA HIS A 45 17.24 -7.49 -15.73
C HIS A 45 16.97 -8.68 -14.80
N LEU A 46 15.72 -9.14 -14.67
CA LEU A 46 15.41 -10.38 -13.96
C LEU A 46 15.54 -11.58 -14.91
N ASP A 47 16.54 -12.41 -14.68
CA ASP A 47 16.60 -13.73 -15.30
C ASP A 47 15.79 -14.76 -14.49
N ALA A 48 15.67 -15.99 -15.01
CA ALA A 48 14.92 -17.05 -14.34
C ALA A 48 15.50 -17.41 -12.96
N ALA A 49 16.81 -17.24 -12.73
CA ALA A 49 17.41 -17.56 -11.44
C ALA A 49 17.05 -16.49 -10.39
N LEU A 50 17.06 -15.22 -10.75
CA LEU A 50 16.62 -14.12 -9.89
C LEU A 50 15.10 -14.18 -9.64
N ALA A 51 14.30 -14.46 -10.66
CA ALA A 51 12.86 -14.67 -10.51
C ALA A 51 12.55 -15.80 -9.52
N GLY A 52 13.20 -16.95 -9.67
CA GLY A 52 13.08 -18.07 -8.72
C GLY A 52 13.53 -17.69 -7.31
N SER A 53 14.62 -16.93 -7.17
CA SER A 53 15.10 -16.45 -5.86
C SER A 53 14.07 -15.55 -5.16
N ILE A 54 13.39 -14.68 -5.91
CA ILE A 54 12.30 -13.85 -5.37
C ILE A 54 11.14 -14.73 -4.88
N VAL A 55 10.75 -15.74 -5.66
CA VAL A 55 9.67 -16.67 -5.29
C VAL A 55 10.02 -17.45 -4.02
N ASP A 56 11.25 -17.98 -3.94
CA ASP A 56 11.73 -18.75 -2.79
C ASP A 56 11.85 -17.90 -1.51
N ALA A 57 12.05 -16.59 -1.65
CA ALA A 57 12.18 -15.66 -0.52
C ALA A 57 10.83 -15.12 0.00
N ARG A 58 9.70 -15.54 -0.57
CA ARG A 58 8.38 -15.06 -0.13
C ARG A 58 8.00 -15.61 1.24
N PRO A 59 7.26 -14.82 2.06
CA PRO A 59 6.91 -13.42 1.82
C PRO A 59 8.08 -12.49 2.18
N LEU A 60 8.41 -11.56 1.28
CA LEU A 60 9.32 -10.46 1.56
C LEU A 60 8.64 -9.47 2.50
N ALA A 61 9.32 -9.11 3.58
CA ALA A 61 8.80 -8.21 4.61
C ALA A 61 9.07 -6.73 4.32
N SER A 62 9.96 -6.39 3.38
CA SER A 62 10.27 -5.00 3.01
C SER A 62 10.87 -4.91 1.60
N SER A 63 10.90 -3.70 1.02
CA SER A 63 11.64 -3.47 -0.22
C SER A 63 13.15 -3.54 -0.02
N LEU A 64 13.64 -3.38 1.22
CA LEU A 64 15.05 -3.61 1.57
C LEU A 64 15.44 -5.08 1.44
N GLU A 65 14.55 -6.02 1.77
CA GLU A 65 14.80 -7.45 1.55
C GLU A 65 14.85 -7.80 0.07
N LEU A 66 13.98 -7.17 -0.74
CA LEU A 66 14.06 -7.28 -2.20
C LEU A 66 15.39 -6.71 -2.73
N ASP A 67 15.82 -5.53 -2.25
CA ASP A 67 17.10 -4.93 -2.65
C ASP A 67 18.31 -5.75 -2.23
N ALA A 68 18.31 -6.31 -1.02
CA ALA A 68 19.36 -7.20 -0.55
C ALA A 68 19.50 -8.46 -1.44
N LEU A 69 18.38 -9.03 -1.88
CA LEU A 69 18.37 -10.18 -2.80
C LEU A 69 18.96 -9.82 -4.17
N LEU A 70 18.56 -8.67 -4.73
CA LEU A 70 18.95 -8.25 -6.07
C LEU A 70 20.37 -7.67 -6.15
N SER A 71 20.83 -6.97 -5.13
CA SER A 71 22.12 -6.27 -5.09
C SER A 71 23.33 -7.20 -5.20
N GLY A 72 23.16 -8.50 -4.91
CA GLY A 72 24.20 -9.51 -5.14
C GLY A 72 24.52 -9.75 -6.62
N SER A 73 23.60 -9.40 -7.53
CA SER A 73 23.73 -9.67 -8.98
C SER A 73 23.56 -8.43 -9.85
N LEU A 74 22.82 -7.42 -9.38
CA LEU A 74 22.45 -6.24 -10.16
C LEU A 74 23.07 -4.96 -9.58
N GLY A 75 23.63 -4.13 -10.46
CA GLY A 75 24.08 -2.78 -10.10
C GLY A 75 22.92 -1.83 -9.80
N GLU A 76 23.20 -0.69 -9.18
CA GLU A 76 22.17 0.28 -8.75
C GLU A 76 21.23 0.71 -9.89
N GLU A 77 21.77 1.02 -11.07
CA GLU A 77 20.98 1.43 -12.24
C GLU A 77 20.03 0.30 -12.70
N GLN A 78 20.50 -0.94 -12.74
CA GLN A 78 19.67 -2.10 -13.10
C GLN A 78 18.58 -2.36 -12.07
N ARG A 79 18.88 -2.15 -10.78
CA ARG A 79 17.86 -2.29 -9.71
C ARG A 79 16.81 -1.19 -9.80
N ALA A 80 17.18 0.04 -10.15
CA ALA A 80 16.20 1.09 -10.41
C ALA A 80 15.23 0.73 -11.55
N ASP A 81 15.73 0.11 -12.63
CA ASP A 81 14.89 -0.39 -13.72
C ASP A 81 13.95 -1.53 -13.27
N VAL A 82 14.41 -2.40 -12.37
CA VAL A 82 13.56 -3.43 -11.73
C VAL A 82 12.48 -2.76 -10.88
N TYR A 83 12.86 -1.82 -10.01
CA TYR A 83 11.92 -1.15 -9.10
C TYR A 83 10.87 -0.31 -9.81
N ALA A 84 11.15 0.14 -11.03
CA ALA A 84 10.15 0.80 -11.87
C ALA A 84 9.01 -0.14 -12.31
N GLN A 85 9.17 -1.46 -12.17
CA GLN A 85 8.24 -2.50 -12.63
C GLN A 85 7.82 -3.49 -11.53
N LEU A 86 8.64 -3.67 -10.50
CA LEU A 86 8.45 -4.63 -9.41
C LEU A 86 8.85 -4.00 -8.08
N PHE A 87 7.89 -3.78 -7.19
CA PHE A 87 8.16 -3.13 -5.91
C PHE A 87 7.18 -3.58 -4.83
N LEU A 88 7.64 -3.72 -3.59
CA LEU A 88 6.76 -3.98 -2.45
C LEU A 88 6.29 -2.63 -1.87
N PRO A 89 4.98 -2.33 -1.84
CA PRO A 89 4.51 -1.02 -1.38
C PRO A 89 4.96 -0.71 0.05
N LEU A 90 5.37 0.54 0.29
CA LEU A 90 5.89 1.03 1.56
C LEU A 90 4.77 1.53 2.47
N ASN A 91 4.88 1.24 3.76
CA ASN A 91 4.04 1.88 4.76
C ASN A 91 4.51 3.32 4.94
N LEU A 92 3.72 4.31 4.49
CA LEU A 92 4.06 5.72 4.58
C LEU A 92 4.39 6.20 5.99
N ASN A 93 3.85 5.53 7.01
CA ASN A 93 4.00 5.93 8.41
C ASN A 93 5.23 5.33 9.09
N THR A 94 5.87 4.30 8.49
CA THR A 94 6.95 3.55 9.16
C THR A 94 8.16 3.26 8.29
N ALA A 95 8.08 3.39 6.95
CA ALA A 95 9.20 3.14 6.06
C ALA A 95 10.43 4.00 6.42
N SER A 96 11.63 3.45 6.29
CA SER A 96 12.86 4.23 6.53
C SER A 96 13.17 5.12 5.32
N GLY A 97 13.98 6.17 5.52
CA GLY A 97 14.48 6.97 4.41
C GLY A 97 15.30 6.16 3.39
N GLU A 98 16.01 5.11 3.85
CA GLU A 98 16.72 4.17 2.96
C GLU A 98 15.75 3.40 2.07
N GLU A 99 14.65 2.88 2.64
CA GLU A 99 13.65 2.15 1.89
C GLU A 99 12.89 3.07 0.91
N ILE A 100 12.61 4.31 1.32
CA ILE A 100 12.01 5.33 0.45
C ILE A 100 12.92 5.65 -0.73
N MET A 101 14.24 5.75 -0.51
CA MET A 101 15.22 6.02 -1.56
C MET A 101 15.32 4.91 -2.62
N LEU A 102 14.77 3.71 -2.37
CA LEU A 102 14.67 2.66 -3.39
C LEU A 102 13.64 2.98 -4.48
N ILE A 103 12.67 3.87 -4.22
CA ILE A 103 11.71 4.28 -5.24
C ILE A 103 12.47 5.03 -6.36
N PRO A 104 12.36 4.61 -7.64
CA PRO A 104 13.09 5.25 -8.73
C PRO A 104 12.82 6.76 -8.78
N GLY A 105 13.89 7.55 -8.95
CA GLY A 105 13.80 9.01 -9.02
C GLY A 105 13.73 9.74 -7.67
N MET A 106 13.71 9.01 -6.55
CA MET A 106 13.76 9.64 -5.22
C MET A 106 15.11 10.30 -4.94
N ASN A 107 15.06 11.32 -4.08
CA ASN A 107 16.21 12.05 -3.59
C ASN A 107 16.01 12.42 -2.12
N ASN A 108 17.07 12.89 -1.47
CA ASN A 108 17.03 13.25 -0.04
C ASN A 108 15.96 14.29 0.30
N ARG A 109 15.67 15.24 -0.61
CA ARG A 109 14.65 16.25 -0.38
C ARG A 109 13.25 15.61 -0.37
N MET A 110 12.90 14.87 -1.42
CA MET A 110 11.58 14.20 -1.50
C MET A 110 11.39 13.14 -0.41
N THR A 111 12.46 12.44 -0.04
CA THR A 111 12.46 11.49 1.08
C THR A 111 12.11 12.20 2.39
N HIS A 112 12.69 13.38 2.64
CA HIS A 112 12.37 14.17 3.81
C HIS A 112 10.91 14.65 3.80
N GLU A 113 10.35 15.04 2.65
CA GLU A 113 8.93 15.41 2.58
C GLU A 113 8.00 14.24 2.97
N PHE A 114 8.32 13.00 2.57
CA PHE A 114 7.57 11.81 2.99
C PHE A 114 7.63 11.58 4.50
N GLU A 115 8.76 11.89 5.14
CA GLU A 115 8.94 11.70 6.57
C GLU A 115 8.24 12.82 7.38
N GLU A 116 8.32 14.06 6.91
CA GLU A 116 7.82 15.26 7.61
C GLU A 116 6.29 15.24 7.79
N TYR A 117 5.54 14.72 6.81
CA TYR A 117 4.08 14.68 6.87
C TYR A 117 3.49 13.51 7.66
N ARG A 118 4.33 12.67 8.26
CA ARG A 118 3.84 11.58 9.12
C ARG A 118 3.14 12.13 10.37
N PRO A 119 2.05 11.48 10.82
CA PRO A 119 1.39 10.34 10.20
C PRO A 119 0.47 10.77 9.04
N TYR A 120 0.52 10.00 7.95
CA TYR A 120 -0.51 10.01 6.92
C TYR A 120 -1.72 9.22 7.41
N THR A 121 -2.90 9.80 7.27
CA THR A 121 -4.19 9.15 7.56
C THR A 121 -4.87 8.62 6.30
N SER A 122 -4.49 9.11 5.12
CA SER A 122 -5.03 8.66 3.83
C SER A 122 -4.13 9.00 2.65
N LEU A 123 -4.35 8.33 1.51
CA LEU A 123 -3.68 8.69 0.26
C LEU A 123 -4.18 10.02 -0.32
N GLU A 124 -5.35 10.50 0.09
CA GLU A 124 -5.78 11.87 -0.26
C GLU A 124 -4.88 12.92 0.38
N GLN A 125 -4.53 12.74 1.66
CA GLN A 125 -3.53 13.57 2.32
C GLN A 125 -2.17 13.46 1.62
N PHE A 126 -1.75 12.25 1.24
CA PHE A 126 -0.52 12.06 0.47
C PHE A 126 -0.53 12.89 -0.83
N ARG A 127 -1.57 12.78 -1.66
CA ARG A 127 -1.70 13.56 -2.89
C ARG A 127 -1.67 15.07 -2.64
N GLN A 128 -2.36 15.54 -1.61
CA GLN A 128 -2.42 16.96 -1.27
C GLN A 128 -1.06 17.51 -0.81
N GLU A 129 -0.35 16.77 0.05
CA GLU A 129 0.91 17.22 0.64
C GLU A 129 2.07 17.08 -0.34
N ILE A 130 2.17 15.94 -1.03
CA ILE A 130 3.24 15.68 -2.01
C ILE A 130 3.03 16.50 -3.30
N GLY A 131 1.78 16.73 -3.71
CA GLY A 131 1.45 17.59 -4.87
C GLY A 131 1.84 19.06 -4.72
N LYS A 132 2.33 19.49 -3.54
CA LYS A 132 2.95 20.83 -3.36
C LYS A 132 4.35 20.91 -3.96
N TYR A 133 5.00 19.77 -4.20
CA TYR A 133 6.41 19.68 -4.58
C TYR A 133 6.64 19.11 -5.98
N VAL A 134 5.69 18.31 -6.46
CA VAL A 134 5.75 17.64 -7.76
C VAL A 134 4.40 17.77 -8.48
N ASP A 135 4.39 17.49 -9.78
CA ASP A 135 3.16 17.52 -10.59
C ASP A 135 2.26 16.30 -10.34
N GLU A 136 1.05 16.33 -10.90
CA GLU A 136 0.04 15.28 -10.71
C GLU A 136 0.49 13.92 -11.26
N ASP A 137 1.26 13.91 -12.35
CA ASP A 137 1.78 12.68 -12.95
C ASP A 137 2.80 12.01 -12.02
N GLU A 138 3.68 12.82 -11.41
CA GLU A 138 4.64 12.33 -10.43
C GLU A 138 3.98 11.90 -9.12
N VAL A 139 2.94 12.61 -8.64
CA VAL A 139 2.14 12.14 -7.50
C VAL A 139 1.52 10.77 -7.80
N ALA A 140 0.89 10.61 -8.96
CA ALA A 140 0.27 9.35 -9.37
C ALA A 140 1.30 8.23 -9.49
N ARG A 141 2.51 8.53 -9.98
CA ARG A 141 3.62 7.56 -10.02
C ARG A 141 4.05 7.14 -8.63
N LEU A 142 4.34 8.09 -7.74
CA LEU A 142 4.81 7.82 -6.38
C LEU A 142 3.78 7.08 -5.54
N GLU A 143 2.49 7.33 -5.76
CA GLU A 143 1.40 6.65 -5.06
C GLU A 143 1.45 5.12 -5.26
N GLN A 144 1.91 4.63 -6.41
CA GLN A 144 2.02 3.18 -6.69
C GLN A 144 3.06 2.46 -5.84
N TYR A 145 3.89 3.19 -5.10
CA TYR A 145 4.95 2.62 -4.26
C TYR A 145 4.56 2.59 -2.79
N VAL A 146 3.38 3.09 -2.42
CA VAL A 146 3.08 3.39 -1.02
C VAL A 146 1.67 2.98 -0.60
N PHE A 147 1.48 2.85 0.70
CA PHE A 147 0.18 2.69 1.32
C PHE A 147 0.14 3.37 2.70
N VAL A 148 -1.07 3.68 3.14
CA VAL A 148 -1.40 4.04 4.51
C VAL A 148 -2.04 2.81 5.17
N PRO A 149 -1.62 2.38 6.37
CA PRO A 149 -2.21 1.22 7.02
C PRO A 149 -3.71 1.37 7.31
N LEU A 150 -4.42 0.26 7.16
CA LEU A 150 -5.86 0.15 7.37
C LEU A 150 -6.14 -0.20 8.83
N ASN A 151 -6.95 0.61 9.51
CA ASN A 151 -7.42 0.25 10.84
C ASN A 151 -8.44 -0.89 10.74
N LEU A 152 -8.12 -2.03 11.33
CA LEU A 152 -8.90 -3.27 11.24
C LEU A 152 -10.33 -3.15 11.75
N ASN A 153 -10.62 -2.21 12.64
CA ASN A 153 -11.94 -2.06 13.29
C ASN A 153 -12.80 -0.95 12.68
N SER A 154 -12.25 -0.13 11.79
CA SER A 154 -12.97 0.98 11.14
C SER A 154 -12.91 0.97 9.62
N ALA A 155 -11.98 0.20 9.02
CA ALA A 155 -11.92 0.03 7.57
C ALA A 155 -13.21 -0.60 7.02
N THR A 156 -13.68 -0.05 5.90
CA THR A 156 -14.87 -0.55 5.19
C THR A 156 -14.51 -1.68 4.24
N ARG A 157 -15.53 -2.36 3.70
CA ARG A 157 -15.37 -3.37 2.66
C ARG A 157 -14.53 -2.86 1.48
N ASP A 158 -14.85 -1.66 0.98
CA ASP A 158 -14.20 -1.09 -0.19
C ASP A 158 -12.74 -0.76 0.09
N VAL A 159 -12.42 -0.33 1.31
CA VAL A 159 -11.03 -0.07 1.74
C VAL A 159 -10.26 -1.39 1.86
N PHE A 160 -10.83 -2.43 2.49
CA PHE A 160 -10.18 -3.75 2.54
C PHE A 160 -9.98 -4.37 1.15
N ALA A 161 -10.86 -4.09 0.20
CA ALA A 161 -10.71 -4.57 -1.18
C ALA A 161 -9.51 -3.96 -1.92
N THR A 162 -8.90 -2.90 -1.39
CA THR A 162 -7.66 -2.32 -1.93
C THR A 162 -6.40 -3.08 -1.51
N VAL A 163 -6.50 -3.99 -0.52
CA VAL A 163 -5.34 -4.78 -0.07
C VAL A 163 -4.91 -5.73 -1.20
N PRO A 164 -3.65 -5.67 -1.67
CA PRO A 164 -3.17 -6.54 -2.74
C PRO A 164 -3.39 -8.01 -2.40
N GLY A 165 -3.89 -8.80 -3.35
CA GLY A 165 -4.19 -10.23 -3.15
C GLY A 165 -5.38 -10.53 -2.24
N ALA A 166 -6.08 -9.54 -1.67
CA ALA A 166 -7.26 -9.79 -0.86
C ALA A 166 -8.47 -10.15 -1.73
N SER A 167 -8.87 -11.43 -1.71
CA SER A 167 -10.07 -11.87 -2.40
C SER A 167 -11.36 -11.34 -1.73
N ASN A 168 -12.46 -11.31 -2.47
CA ASN A 168 -13.79 -11.00 -1.94
C ASN A 168 -14.21 -11.87 -0.73
N ARG A 169 -13.66 -13.10 -0.66
CA ARG A 169 -13.81 -13.99 0.49
C ARG A 169 -13.01 -13.44 1.67
N MET A 170 -11.72 -13.17 1.52
CA MET A 170 -10.88 -12.64 2.60
C MET A 170 -11.39 -11.30 3.14
N VAL A 171 -11.82 -10.38 2.27
CA VAL A 171 -12.46 -9.13 2.69
C VAL A 171 -13.69 -9.38 3.57
N ARG A 172 -14.47 -10.42 3.30
CA ARG A 172 -15.61 -10.80 4.15
C ARG A 172 -15.13 -11.31 5.51
N GLU A 173 -14.11 -12.16 5.54
CA GLU A 173 -13.56 -12.66 6.80
C GLU A 173 -12.97 -11.53 7.64
N PHE A 174 -12.30 -10.54 7.03
CA PHE A 174 -11.82 -9.36 7.76
C PHE A 174 -12.95 -8.63 8.50
N LEU A 175 -14.10 -8.45 7.84
CA LEU A 175 -15.27 -7.78 8.40
C LEU A 175 -16.03 -8.65 9.43
N GLU A 176 -16.09 -9.97 9.23
CA GLU A 176 -16.85 -10.89 10.09
C GLU A 176 -16.34 -10.91 11.53
N TYR A 177 -15.01 -10.82 11.72
CA TYR A 177 -14.39 -10.88 13.04
C TYR A 177 -14.18 -9.51 13.69
N GLN A 178 -14.71 -8.43 13.11
CA GLN A 178 -14.71 -7.13 13.77
C GLN A 178 -15.65 -7.12 15.02
N PRO A 179 -15.26 -6.46 16.13
CA PRO A 179 -13.96 -5.83 16.35
C PRO A 179 -12.89 -6.85 16.78
N TYR A 180 -11.69 -6.72 16.22
CA TYR A 180 -10.50 -7.37 16.71
C TYR A 180 -10.03 -6.71 18.00
N SER A 181 -9.57 -7.52 18.96
CA SER A 181 -9.08 -7.04 20.26
C SER A 181 -7.62 -6.66 20.23
N ASP A 182 -6.85 -7.34 19.38
CA ASP A 182 -5.40 -7.27 19.25
C ASP A 182 -4.99 -8.01 17.95
N MET A 183 -3.71 -7.91 17.58
CA MET A 183 -3.21 -8.57 16.37
C MET A 183 -3.15 -10.11 16.52
N ASP A 184 -3.11 -10.66 17.73
CA ASP A 184 -3.18 -12.11 17.93
C ASP A 184 -4.60 -12.64 17.66
N HIS A 185 -5.63 -11.84 17.93
CA HIS A 185 -7.00 -12.08 17.51
C HIS A 185 -7.06 -12.10 15.98
N PHE A 186 -6.48 -11.10 15.30
CA PHE A 186 -6.40 -11.09 13.83
C PHE A 186 -5.73 -12.36 13.27
N ARG A 187 -4.51 -12.66 13.72
CA ARG A 187 -3.74 -13.83 13.25
C ARG A 187 -4.49 -15.13 13.47
N ARG A 188 -5.13 -15.30 14.63
CA ARG A 188 -5.89 -16.51 14.96
C ARG A 188 -7.11 -16.71 14.07
N GLU A 189 -7.89 -15.66 13.81
CA GLU A 189 -9.13 -15.79 13.04
C GLU A 189 -8.84 -15.90 11.54
N ILE A 190 -7.90 -15.10 11.03
CA ILE A 190 -7.52 -15.12 9.61
C ILE A 190 -6.69 -16.36 9.27
N GLY A 191 -5.86 -16.86 10.18
CA GLY A 191 -5.11 -18.11 10.03
C GLY A 191 -5.98 -19.38 9.94
N LYS A 192 -7.31 -19.28 10.12
CA LYS A 192 -8.25 -20.36 9.80
C LYS A 192 -8.50 -20.53 8.30
N TYR A 193 -8.16 -19.52 7.49
CA TYR A 193 -8.53 -19.44 6.08
C TYR A 193 -7.33 -19.46 5.13
N VAL A 194 -6.18 -19.02 5.62
CA VAL A 194 -4.92 -18.93 4.88
C VAL A 194 -3.76 -19.37 5.78
N ASP A 195 -2.60 -19.65 5.19
CA ASP A 195 -1.39 -20.01 5.92
C ASP A 195 -0.75 -18.81 6.63
N GLU A 196 0.28 -19.08 7.44
CA GLU A 196 0.95 -18.07 8.28
C GLU A 196 1.64 -16.98 7.45
N ASP A 197 2.22 -17.35 6.31
CA ASP A 197 2.87 -16.41 5.38
C ASP A 197 1.86 -15.41 4.82
N GLU A 198 0.69 -15.91 4.41
CA GLU A 198 -0.40 -15.09 3.89
C GLU A 198 -1.05 -14.23 5.00
N VAL A 199 -1.14 -14.73 6.24
CA VAL A 199 -1.52 -13.91 7.41
C VAL A 199 -0.56 -12.75 7.58
N GLY A 200 0.75 -13.02 7.57
CA GLY A 200 1.79 -11.99 7.70
C GLY A 200 1.72 -10.96 6.58
N ARG A 201 1.46 -11.40 5.35
CA ARG A 201 1.29 -10.53 4.19
C ARG A 201 0.09 -9.59 4.36
N PHE A 202 -1.05 -10.07 4.87
CA PHE A 202 -2.21 -9.21 5.14
C PHE A 202 -1.95 -8.27 6.31
N GLU A 203 -1.34 -8.76 7.39
CA GLU A 203 -1.00 -7.98 8.59
C GLU A 203 -0.16 -6.74 8.26
N ARG A 204 0.74 -6.81 7.27
CA ARG A 204 1.53 -5.66 6.79
C ARG A 204 0.69 -4.42 6.50
N TYR A 205 -0.53 -4.60 6.01
CA TYR A 205 -1.42 -3.51 5.61
C TYR A 205 -2.31 -3.01 6.74
N MET A 206 -2.20 -3.56 7.94
CA MET A 206 -3.22 -3.43 8.97
C MET A 206 -2.68 -2.85 10.26
N THR A 207 -3.53 -2.10 10.96
CA THR A 207 -3.28 -1.59 12.31
C THR A 207 -4.49 -1.76 13.20
N LEU A 208 -4.25 -1.63 14.51
CA LEU A 208 -5.24 -1.46 15.55
C LEU A 208 -4.87 -0.19 16.35
N ASP A 209 -5.87 0.51 16.86
CA ASP A 209 -5.68 1.67 17.77
C ASP A 209 -5.42 1.23 19.21
#